data_AF-A0A530B2T0-F1
#
_entry.id   AF-A0A530B2T0-F1
#
_cell.length_a   1.000
_cell.length_b   1.000
_cell.length_c   1.000
_cell.angle_alpha   90.00
_cell.angle_beta   90.00
_cell.angle_gamma   90.00
#
_symmetry.space_group_name_H-M   'P 1'
#
loop_
_entity.id
_entity.type
_entity.pdbx_description
1 polymer ?
#
loop_
_entity_poly.entity_id
_entity_poly.type
_entity_poly.pdbx_seq_one_letter_code
_entity_poly.pdbx_strand_id
1 'polypeptide(L)'
;MNASDYLQRSTLYRKLIHGPYGEFARVYAGRLSDEGFGRQCTWRSLSRFRELRDWHVGNGHDLRDLSEVHVERFLEHRSKHWSIDSGDRSALRRLLAALRQDGLIPTALPIERTEYEQIVDVFAAYLTNEKGLADSTVEGHKLLSRRFLQEVCPAGADGFAALTPE
;
A
#
# COMPACT_ATOMS: atom_id res chain seq x y z
N MET A 1 -3.38 -25.16 6.71
CA MET A 1 -1.95 -24.79 6.80
C MET A 1 -1.85 -23.27 6.85
N ASN A 2 -1.47 -22.75 8.00
CA ASN A 2 -1.30 -21.31 8.22
C ASN A 2 0.09 -20.83 7.71
N ALA A 3 0.38 -19.54 7.85
CA ALA A 3 1.65 -18.94 7.46
C ALA A 3 2.84 -19.61 8.15
N SER A 4 2.78 -19.82 9.47
CA SER A 4 3.86 -20.43 10.25
C SER A 4 4.23 -21.83 9.75
N ASP A 5 3.23 -22.70 9.55
CA ASP A 5 3.43 -24.04 8.99
C ASP A 5 4.06 -23.99 7.60
N TYR A 6 3.60 -23.05 6.78
CA TYR A 6 4.11 -22.87 5.42
C TYR A 6 5.57 -22.41 5.43
N LEU A 7 5.92 -21.43 6.27
CA LEU A 7 7.28 -20.88 6.35
C LEU A 7 8.31 -21.95 6.73
N GLN A 8 7.99 -22.84 7.68
CA GLN A 8 8.88 -23.94 8.09
C GLN A 8 9.26 -24.86 6.92
N ARG A 9 8.32 -25.08 5.99
CA ARG A 9 8.48 -26.03 4.87
C ARG A 9 8.81 -25.36 3.55
N SER A 10 8.74 -24.04 3.48
CA SER A 10 8.85 -23.28 2.24
C SER A 10 10.30 -23.14 1.76
N THR A 11 10.59 -23.70 0.59
CA THR A 11 11.86 -23.48 -0.10
C THR A 11 12.02 -22.03 -0.55
N LEU A 12 10.92 -21.36 -0.91
CA LEU A 12 10.92 -19.93 -1.23
C LEU A 12 11.39 -19.11 -0.03
N TYR A 13 10.77 -19.33 1.14
CA TYR A 13 11.15 -18.61 2.35
C TYR A 13 12.60 -18.87 2.73
N ARG A 14 13.03 -20.14 2.69
CA ARG A 14 14.43 -20.52 2.96
C ARG A 14 15.42 -19.79 2.04
N LYS A 15 15.13 -19.72 0.73
CA LYS A 15 15.96 -18.97 -0.21
C LYS A 15 16.00 -17.48 0.11
N LEU A 16 14.88 -16.89 0.54
CA LEU A 16 14.82 -15.48 0.88
C LEU A 16 15.64 -15.16 2.14
N ILE A 17 15.53 -15.94 3.21
CA ILE A 17 16.22 -15.67 4.49
C ILE A 17 17.74 -15.88 4.44
N HIS A 18 18.23 -16.68 3.49
CA HIS A 18 19.65 -16.89 3.21
C HIS A 18 20.15 -16.09 2.00
N GLY A 19 19.28 -15.31 1.37
CA GLY A 19 19.61 -14.46 0.24
C GLY A 19 19.96 -13.01 0.65
N PRO A 20 20.16 -12.12 -0.33
CA PRO A 20 20.52 -10.72 -0.09
C PRO A 20 19.44 -9.92 0.67
N TYR A 21 18.22 -10.44 0.75
CA TYR A 21 17.08 -9.78 1.40
C TYR A 21 16.69 -10.44 2.71
N GLY A 22 17.59 -11.24 3.31
CA GLY A 22 17.23 -12.15 4.39
C GLY A 22 16.65 -11.48 5.64
N GLU A 23 17.17 -10.32 6.02
CA GLU A 23 16.65 -9.52 7.13
C GLU A 23 15.21 -9.05 6.86
N PHE A 24 15.00 -8.37 5.73
CA PHE A 24 13.69 -7.91 5.26
C PHE A 24 12.67 -9.06 5.13
N ALA A 25 13.12 -10.22 4.65
CA ALA A 25 12.30 -11.40 4.47
C ALA A 25 11.81 -11.97 5.81
N ARG A 26 12.65 -11.95 6.86
CA ARG A 26 12.27 -12.41 8.20
C ARG A 26 11.19 -11.50 8.80
N VAL A 27 11.39 -10.19 8.73
CA VAL A 27 10.42 -9.20 9.24
C VAL A 27 9.06 -9.37 8.56
N TYR A 28 9.05 -9.45 7.23
CA TYR A 28 7.78 -9.58 6.51
C TYR A 28 7.10 -10.93 6.77
N ALA A 29 7.86 -12.04 6.83
CA ALA A 29 7.31 -13.35 7.16
C ALA A 29 6.77 -13.44 8.60
N GLY A 30 7.42 -12.78 9.55
CA GLY A 30 6.91 -12.60 10.92
C GLY A 30 5.56 -11.93 10.91
N ARG A 31 5.46 -10.76 10.25
CA ARG A 31 4.19 -10.03 10.09
C ARG A 31 3.07 -10.87 9.49
N LEU A 32 3.36 -11.67 8.46
CA LEU A 32 2.37 -12.56 7.83
C LEU A 32 1.92 -13.70 8.77
N SER A 33 2.81 -14.16 9.65
CA SER A 33 2.49 -15.16 10.67
C SER A 33 1.63 -14.59 11.78
N ASP A 34 1.99 -13.41 12.28
CA ASP A 34 1.30 -12.73 13.37
C ASP A 34 -0.13 -12.34 12.97
N GLU A 35 -0.33 -11.92 11.71
CA GLU A 35 -1.66 -11.63 11.16
C GLU A 35 -2.43 -12.88 10.73
N GLY A 36 -1.88 -14.09 10.92
CA GLY A 36 -2.61 -15.35 10.71
C GLY A 36 -2.90 -15.70 9.25
N PHE A 37 -2.09 -15.22 8.29
CA PHE A 37 -2.35 -15.47 6.87
C PHE A 37 -2.35 -16.95 6.49
N GLY A 38 -3.19 -17.31 5.52
CA GLY A 38 -3.19 -18.64 4.94
C GLY A 38 -1.94 -18.91 4.08
N ARG A 39 -1.64 -20.19 3.83
CA ARG A 39 -0.54 -20.65 2.96
C ARG A 39 -0.47 -19.90 1.62
N GLN A 40 -1.60 -19.82 0.90
CA GLN A 40 -1.62 -19.25 -0.45
C GLN A 40 -1.32 -17.75 -0.44
N CYS A 41 -1.90 -17.02 0.51
CA CYS A 41 -1.62 -15.59 0.71
C CYS A 41 -0.14 -15.38 1.06
N THR A 42 0.41 -16.19 1.97
CA THR A 42 1.81 -16.11 2.38
C THR A 42 2.76 -16.37 1.21
N TRP A 43 2.51 -17.41 0.41
CA TRP A 43 3.32 -17.69 -0.79
C TRP A 43 3.25 -16.55 -1.81
N ARG A 44 2.05 -16.01 -2.09
CA ARG A 44 1.87 -14.87 -3.00
C ARG A 44 2.63 -13.65 -2.48
N SER A 45 2.44 -13.29 -1.21
CA SER A 45 3.12 -12.17 -0.56
C SER A 45 4.65 -12.28 -0.64
N LEU A 46 5.23 -13.43 -0.31
CA LEU A 46 6.68 -13.62 -0.40
C LEU A 46 7.20 -13.63 -1.84
N SER A 47 6.42 -14.13 -2.79
CA SER A 47 6.76 -14.08 -4.21
C SER A 47 6.79 -12.64 -4.72
N ARG A 48 5.79 -11.83 -4.35
CA ARG A 48 5.74 -10.39 -4.65
C ARG A 48 6.87 -9.62 -4.00
N PHE A 49 7.17 -9.91 -2.75
CA PHE A 49 8.33 -9.34 -2.08
C PHE A 49 9.61 -9.61 -2.87
N ARG A 50 9.87 -10.87 -3.27
CA ARG A 50 11.06 -11.20 -4.05
C ARG A 50 11.14 -10.41 -5.35
N GLU A 51 10.06 -10.42 -6.14
CA GLU A 51 9.98 -9.72 -7.43
C GLU A 51 10.20 -8.20 -7.27
N LEU A 52 9.60 -7.59 -6.25
CA LEU A 52 9.79 -6.17 -5.94
C LEU A 52 11.26 -5.88 -5.58
N ARG A 53 11.88 -6.72 -4.76
CA ARG A 53 13.27 -6.51 -4.33
C ARG A 53 14.26 -6.68 -5.48
N ASP A 54 14.08 -7.71 -6.30
CA ASP A 54 14.89 -7.94 -7.50
C ASP A 54 14.76 -6.74 -8.46
N TRP A 55 13.54 -6.27 -8.72
CA TRP A 55 13.29 -5.10 -9.57
C TRP A 55 13.88 -3.81 -8.97
N HIS A 56 13.70 -3.56 -7.67
CA HIS A 56 14.17 -2.35 -7.00
C HIS A 56 15.70 -2.23 -7.07
N VAL A 57 16.41 -3.31 -6.73
CA VAL A 57 17.89 -3.36 -6.81
C VAL A 57 18.36 -3.34 -8.27
N GLY A 58 17.65 -4.03 -9.17
CA GLY A 58 17.96 -4.02 -10.60
C GLY A 58 17.85 -2.64 -11.26
N ASN A 59 17.04 -1.72 -10.69
CA ASN A 59 16.96 -0.32 -11.10
C ASN A 59 17.99 0.59 -10.40
N GLY A 60 18.94 0.01 -9.65
CA GLY A 60 20.04 0.73 -9.01
C GLY A 60 19.68 1.43 -7.70
N HIS A 61 18.52 1.11 -7.09
CA HIS A 61 18.10 1.68 -5.82
C HIS A 61 18.67 0.92 -4.63
N ASP A 62 18.98 1.65 -3.54
CA ASP A 62 19.45 1.03 -2.29
C ASP A 62 18.36 0.17 -1.65
N LEU A 63 18.78 -0.89 -0.97
CA LEU A 63 17.90 -1.82 -0.26
C LEU A 63 17.01 -1.14 0.79
N ARG A 64 17.49 -0.07 1.42
CA ARG A 64 16.79 0.66 2.50
C ARG A 64 15.92 1.79 1.97
N ASP A 65 16.10 2.23 0.72
CA ASP A 65 15.33 3.35 0.14
C ASP A 65 13.94 2.95 -0.38
N LEU A 66 13.47 1.74 -0.07
CA LEU A 66 12.16 1.27 -0.51
C LEU A 66 11.04 2.17 0.05
N SER A 67 10.13 2.61 -0.81
CA SER A 67 9.03 3.50 -0.47
C SER A 67 7.79 3.21 -1.32
N GLU A 68 6.69 3.90 -1.04
CA GLU A 68 5.44 3.83 -1.80
C GLU A 68 5.65 4.16 -3.28
N VAL A 69 6.51 5.14 -3.59
CA VAL A 69 6.83 5.53 -4.97
C VAL A 69 7.47 4.38 -5.73
N HIS A 70 8.39 3.65 -5.09
CA HIS A 70 9.02 2.48 -5.69
C HIS A 70 8.02 1.33 -5.88
N VAL A 71 7.12 1.13 -4.90
CA VAL A 71 6.04 0.14 -5.02
C VAL A 71 5.10 0.48 -6.17
N GLU A 72 4.70 1.73 -6.35
CA GLU A 72 3.81 2.11 -7.44
C GLU A 72 4.49 1.93 -8.80
N ARG A 73 5.74 2.40 -8.96
CA ARG A 73 6.52 2.20 -10.20
C ARG A 73 6.71 0.72 -10.54
N PHE A 74 6.95 -0.12 -9.52
CA PHE A 74 7.02 -1.56 -9.72
C PHE A 74 5.69 -2.13 -10.23
N LEU A 75 4.57 -1.72 -9.63
CA LEU A 75 3.24 -2.13 -10.06
C LEU A 75 2.94 -1.63 -11.49
N GLU A 76 3.24 -0.39 -11.84
CA GLU A 76 3.11 0.14 -13.19
C GLU A 76 3.98 -0.62 -14.21
N HIS A 77 5.20 -1.00 -13.85
CA HIS A 77 6.05 -1.83 -14.70
C HIS A 77 5.43 -3.22 -14.92
N ARG A 78 4.90 -3.81 -13.84
CA ARG A 78 4.29 -5.14 -13.85
C ARG A 78 2.98 -5.17 -14.64
N SER A 79 2.15 -4.13 -14.54
CA SER A 79 0.81 -4.07 -15.18
C SER A 79 0.89 -4.18 -16.70
N LYS A 80 2.02 -3.79 -17.30
CA LYS A 80 2.29 -3.92 -18.74
C LYS A 80 2.30 -5.36 -19.24
N HIS A 81 2.57 -6.33 -18.37
CA HIS A 81 2.75 -7.73 -18.75
C HIS A 81 1.86 -8.70 -17.95
N TRP A 82 1.33 -8.28 -16.79
CA TRP A 82 0.49 -9.10 -15.94
C TRP A 82 -0.64 -8.29 -15.30
N SER A 83 -1.80 -8.92 -15.11
CA SER A 83 -2.88 -8.34 -14.31
C SER A 83 -2.45 -8.18 -12.85
N ILE A 84 -2.81 -7.03 -12.27
CA ILE A 84 -2.57 -6.69 -10.86
C ILE A 84 -3.90 -6.75 -10.15
N ASP A 85 -3.94 -7.50 -9.05
CA ASP A 85 -5.10 -7.55 -8.17
C ASP A 85 -4.90 -6.62 -6.96
N SER A 86 -6.01 -6.17 -6.39
CA SER A 86 -6.12 -5.46 -5.10
C SER A 86 -5.33 -6.13 -3.97
N GLY A 87 -5.22 -7.46 -3.98
CA GLY A 87 -4.41 -8.24 -3.05
C GLY A 87 -2.90 -7.95 -3.14
N ASP A 88 -2.38 -7.66 -4.33
CA ASP A 88 -0.96 -7.35 -4.53
C ASP A 88 -0.61 -6.00 -3.90
N ARG A 89 -1.43 -4.96 -4.14
CA ARG A 89 -1.27 -3.64 -3.50
C ARG A 89 -1.30 -3.73 -1.98
N SER A 90 -2.28 -4.46 -1.44
CA SER A 90 -2.44 -4.65 0.00
C SER A 90 -1.25 -5.40 0.63
N ALA A 91 -0.71 -6.40 -0.07
CA ALA A 91 0.47 -7.13 0.37
C ALA A 91 1.71 -6.22 0.43
N LEU A 92 1.95 -5.41 -0.60
CA LEU A 92 3.10 -4.49 -0.63
C LEU A 92 2.99 -3.35 0.39
N ARG A 93 1.77 -2.84 0.65
CA ARG A 93 1.56 -1.87 1.72
C ARG A 93 1.88 -2.45 3.10
N ARG A 94 1.46 -3.70 3.36
CA ARG A 94 1.79 -4.41 4.61
C ARG A 94 3.29 -4.64 4.76
N LEU A 95 3.98 -4.98 3.67
CA LEU A 95 5.43 -5.09 3.65
C LEU A 95 6.08 -3.78 4.11
N LEU A 96 5.74 -2.64 3.50
CA LEU A 96 6.30 -1.33 3.89
C LEU A 96 6.05 -1.02 5.36
N ALA A 97 4.83 -1.28 5.85
CA ALA A 97 4.50 -1.08 7.26
C ALA A 97 5.37 -1.94 8.19
N ALA A 98 5.56 -3.23 7.88
CA ALA A 98 6.38 -4.13 8.67
C ALA A 98 7.86 -3.71 8.70
N LEU A 99 8.41 -3.32 7.54
CA LEU A 99 9.81 -2.88 7.45
C LEU A 99 10.06 -1.57 8.20
N ARG A 100 9.08 -0.67 8.25
CA ARG A 100 9.20 0.57 9.04
C ARG A 100 9.10 0.34 10.53
N GLN A 101 8.20 -0.55 10.95
CA GLN A 101 8.08 -0.93 12.35
C GLN A 101 9.41 -1.47 12.91
N ASP A 102 10.20 -2.15 12.07
CA ASP A 102 11.51 -2.69 12.42
C ASP A 102 12.69 -1.74 12.07
N GLY A 103 12.42 -0.53 11.56
CA GLY A 103 13.45 0.47 11.24
C GLY A 103 14.35 0.12 10.05
N LEU A 104 13.95 -0.83 9.21
CA LEU A 104 14.74 -1.29 8.05
C LEU A 104 14.66 -0.37 6.84
N ILE A 105 13.59 0.43 6.75
CA ILE A 105 13.41 1.47 5.73
C ILE A 105 12.98 2.77 6.43
N PRO A 106 13.23 3.94 5.83
CA PRO A 106 12.79 5.21 6.39
C PRO A 106 11.29 5.22 6.67
N THR A 107 10.92 5.87 7.77
CA THR A 107 9.54 6.26 8.01
C THR A 107 9.01 6.95 6.76
N ALA A 108 7.77 6.64 6.38
CA ALA A 108 7.14 7.32 5.26
C ALA A 108 7.25 8.82 5.54
N LEU A 109 7.82 9.58 4.61
CA LEU A 109 7.61 11.01 4.64
C LEU A 109 6.10 11.20 4.68
N PRO A 110 5.57 12.07 5.55
CA PRO A 110 4.18 12.46 5.46
C PRO A 110 3.95 12.86 4.01
N ILE A 111 3.10 12.13 3.30
CA ILE A 111 2.58 12.63 2.04
C ILE A 111 1.87 13.90 2.47
N GLU A 112 2.41 15.06 2.11
CA GLU A 112 1.69 16.31 2.29
C GLU A 112 0.42 16.16 1.48
N ARG A 113 -0.66 15.84 2.20
CA ARG A 113 -1.97 15.70 1.59
C ARG A 113 -2.26 17.04 0.96
N THR A 114 -2.58 17.01 -0.32
CA THR A 114 -3.10 18.19 -1.00
C THR A 114 -4.32 18.69 -0.22
N GLU A 115 -4.58 19.99 -0.28
CA GLU A 115 -5.73 20.59 0.40
C GLU A 115 -7.04 19.83 0.05
N TYR A 116 -7.20 19.41 -1.21
CA TYR A 116 -8.30 18.57 -1.66
C TYR A 116 -8.39 17.23 -0.95
N GLU A 117 -7.27 16.55 -0.74
CA GLU A 117 -7.25 15.26 -0.02
C GLU A 117 -7.63 15.43 1.44
N GLN A 118 -7.23 16.54 2.07
CA GLN A 118 -7.62 16.83 3.46
C GLN A 118 -9.14 17.07 3.57
N ILE A 119 -9.71 17.87 2.66
CA ILE A 119 -11.16 18.13 2.62
C ILE A 119 -11.93 16.83 2.36
N VAL A 120 -11.47 16.02 1.41
CA VAL A 120 -12.09 14.74 1.07
C VAL A 120 -12.01 13.75 2.24
N ASP A 121 -10.90 13.70 2.98
CA ASP A 121 -10.76 12.84 4.15
C ASP A 121 -11.71 13.27 5.29
N VAL A 122 -11.88 14.57 5.51
CA VAL A 122 -12.86 15.11 6.48
C VAL A 122 -14.29 14.76 6.05
N PHE A 123 -14.61 14.95 4.77
CA PHE A 123 -15.92 14.58 4.22
C PHE A 123 -16.19 13.07 4.31
N ALA A 124 -15.18 12.23 4.06
CA ALA A 124 -15.30 10.78 4.22
C ALA A 124 -15.58 10.39 5.67
N ALA A 125 -14.89 11.00 6.64
CA ALA A 125 -15.14 10.77 8.05
C ALA A 125 -16.58 11.16 8.45
N TYR A 126 -17.11 12.27 7.91
CA TYR A 126 -18.50 12.66 8.08
C TYR A 126 -19.46 11.60 7.50
N LEU A 127 -19.21 11.12 6.28
CA LEU A 127 -20.06 10.10 5.65
C LEU A 127 -20.07 8.77 6.43
N THR A 128 -18.93 8.37 6.99
CA THR A 128 -18.84 7.18 7.82
C THR A 128 -19.52 7.39 9.17
N ASN A 129 -19.14 8.45 9.91
CA ASN A 129 -19.52 8.59 11.31
C ASN A 129 -20.94 9.14 11.50
N GLU A 130 -21.36 10.09 10.65
CA GLU A 130 -22.65 10.78 10.80
C GLU A 130 -23.71 10.25 9.85
N LYS A 131 -23.32 9.74 8.68
CA LYS A 131 -24.26 9.15 7.70
C LYS A 131 -24.30 7.64 7.71
N GLY A 132 -23.35 6.98 8.40
CA GLY A 132 -23.33 5.51 8.51
C GLY A 132 -23.17 4.81 7.16
N LEU A 133 -22.55 5.46 6.16
CA LEU A 133 -22.38 4.87 4.85
C LEU A 133 -21.35 3.71 4.88
N ALA A 134 -21.60 2.69 4.06
CA ALA A 134 -20.67 1.59 3.89
C ALA A 134 -19.36 2.05 3.26
N ASP A 135 -18.24 1.43 3.63
CA ASP A 135 -16.90 1.79 3.17
C ASP A 135 -16.78 1.86 1.64
N SER A 136 -17.41 0.90 0.93
CA SER A 136 -17.43 0.90 -0.55
C SER A 136 -18.13 2.12 -1.13
N THR A 137 -19.20 2.60 -0.48
CA THR A 137 -19.93 3.82 -0.87
C THR A 137 -19.12 5.06 -0.54
N VAL A 138 -18.43 5.09 0.61
CA VAL A 138 -17.55 6.21 1.01
C VAL A 138 -16.39 6.37 0.04
N GLU A 139 -15.76 5.27 -0.41
CA GLU A 139 -14.69 5.34 -1.41
C GLU A 139 -15.19 5.90 -2.75
N GLY A 140 -16.41 5.55 -3.16
CA GLY A 140 -17.06 6.17 -4.34
C GLY A 140 -17.24 7.67 -4.17
N HIS A 141 -17.69 8.13 -3.01
CA HIS A 141 -17.84 9.56 -2.71
C HIS A 141 -16.50 10.28 -2.69
N LYS A 142 -15.45 9.69 -2.10
CA LYS A 142 -14.11 10.28 -2.09
C LYS A 142 -13.59 10.57 -3.49
N LEU A 143 -13.78 9.63 -4.42
CA LEU A 143 -13.38 9.81 -5.82
C LEU A 143 -14.13 10.97 -6.48
N LEU A 144 -15.46 11.01 -6.33
CA LEU A 144 -16.30 12.05 -6.92
C LEU A 144 -16.02 13.43 -6.32
N SER A 145 -15.92 13.54 -4.99
CA SER A 145 -15.63 14.79 -4.30
C SER A 145 -14.26 15.33 -4.68
N ARG A 146 -13.23 14.48 -4.76
CA ARG A 146 -11.90 14.92 -5.21
C ARG A 146 -11.96 15.52 -6.62
N ARG A 147 -12.64 14.85 -7.55
CA ARG A 147 -12.79 15.32 -8.93
C ARG A 147 -13.57 16.63 -9.00
N PHE A 148 -14.68 16.71 -8.28
CA PHE A 148 -15.48 17.93 -8.18
C PHE A 148 -14.66 19.11 -7.68
N LEU A 149 -13.89 18.93 -6.60
CA LEU A 149 -13.04 19.98 -6.05
C LEU A 149 -11.98 20.47 -7.04
N GLN A 150 -11.37 19.55 -7.79
CA GLN A 150 -10.38 19.90 -8.81
C GLN A 150 -10.98 20.67 -9.99
N GLU A 151 -12.22 20.36 -10.37
CA GLU A 151 -12.89 20.99 -11.53
C GLU A 151 -13.58 22.31 -11.16
N VAL A 152 -14.21 22.39 -9.99
CA VAL A 152 -15.08 23.51 -9.59
C VAL A 152 -14.39 24.46 -8.61
N CYS A 153 -13.45 23.96 -7.81
CA CYS A 153 -12.75 24.75 -6.79
C CYS A 153 -11.22 24.70 -6.99
N PRO A 154 -10.68 25.13 -8.16
CA PRO A 154 -9.24 25.04 -8.45
C PRO A 154 -8.37 25.88 -7.50
N ALA A 155 -8.98 26.83 -6.78
CA ALA A 155 -8.36 27.65 -5.75
C ALA A 155 -8.41 27.03 -4.33
N GLY A 156 -8.77 25.75 -4.20
CA GLY A 156 -8.88 25.11 -2.87
C GLY A 156 -10.17 25.47 -2.14
N ALA A 157 -10.13 25.48 -0.81
CA ALA A 157 -11.29 25.77 0.04
C ALA A 157 -11.86 27.18 -0.18
N ASP A 158 -11.05 28.12 -0.64
CA ASP A 158 -11.49 29.47 -1.01
C ASP A 158 -12.53 29.47 -2.14
N GLY A 159 -12.52 28.44 -2.98
CA GLY A 159 -13.52 28.23 -4.03
C GLY A 159 -14.92 27.89 -3.51
N PHE A 160 -15.08 27.56 -2.22
CA PHE A 160 -16.39 27.17 -1.66
C PHE A 160 -17.39 28.31 -1.59
N ALA A 161 -16.90 29.55 -1.48
CA ALA A 161 -17.77 30.73 -1.51
C ALA A 161 -18.52 30.87 -2.85
N ALA A 162 -18.01 30.26 -3.93
CA ALA A 162 -18.64 30.28 -5.24
C ALA A 162 -19.67 29.14 -5.44
N LEU A 163 -19.78 28.21 -4.49
CA LEU A 163 -20.76 27.12 -4.55
C LEU A 163 -22.13 27.65 -4.16
N THR A 164 -23.03 27.75 -5.13
CA THR A 164 -24.44 28.07 -4.88
C THR A 164 -25.20 26.78 -4.56
N PRO A 165 -25.91 26.70 -3.42
CA PRO A 165 -26.86 25.62 -3.20
C PRO A 165 -28.01 25.77 -4.22
N GLU A 166 -28.34 24.68 -4.91
CA GLU A 166 -29.58 24.57 -5.69
C GLU A 166 -30.81 24.50 -4.79
#